data_AF-A0A9E4FEV1-F1
#
_entry.id   AF-A0A9E4FEV1-F1
#
_cell.length_a   1.000
_cell.length_b   1.000
_cell.length_c   1.000
_cell.angle_alpha   90.00
_cell.angle_beta   90.00
_cell.angle_gamma   90.00
#
_symmetry.space_group_name_H-M   'P 1'
#
loop_
_entity.id
_entity.type
_entity.pdbx_description
1 polymer ?
#
loop_
_entity_poly.entity_id
_entity_poly.type
_entity_poly.pdbx_seq_one_letter_code
_entity_poly.pdbx_strand_id
1 'polypeptide(L)' 'MANSPVLDQLNLIVDDMNRSVDFYRAIGLDIPDEAVWRTETGGHHAVMKMPDGFELALDSKPLAEVYNAGWRAF' A
#
# COMPACT_ATOMS: atom_id res chain seq x y z
N MET A 1 30.51 9.20 -7.67
CA MET A 1 29.89 7.88 -7.41
C MET A 1 28.60 7.83 -8.21
N ALA A 2 28.35 6.78 -8.99
CA ALA A 2 27.08 6.66 -9.69
C ALA A 2 25.98 6.42 -8.64
N ASN A 3 24.99 7.30 -8.56
CA ASN A 3 23.79 7.06 -7.75
C ASN A 3 22.99 5.96 -8.43
N SER A 4 23.16 4.73 -7.97
CA SER A 4 22.26 3.64 -8.34
C SER A 4 20.87 3.91 -7.74
N PRO A 5 19.77 3.60 -8.46
CA PRO A 5 18.45 3.60 -7.86
C PRO A 5 18.42 2.71 -6.62
N VAL A 6 17.86 3.22 -5.53
CA VAL A 6 17.62 2.47 -4.31
C VAL A 6 16.15 2.07 -4.30
N LEU A 7 15.88 0.80 -3.96
CA LEU A 7 14.51 0.37 -3.74
C LEU A 7 13.97 1.03 -2.47
N ASP A 8 12.99 1.91 -2.64
CA ASP A 8 12.43 2.72 -1.58
C ASP A 8 11.06 2.21 -1.12
N GLN A 9 10.26 1.67 -2.04
CA GLN A 9 8.88 1.25 -1.76
C GLN A 9 8.46 0.03 -2.58
N LEU A 10 7.61 -0.81 -1.99
CA LEU A 10 6.80 -1.81 -2.69
C LEU A 10 5.31 -1.54 -2.46
N ASN A 11 4.55 -1.46 -3.55
CA ASN A 11 3.10 -1.34 -3.51
C ASN A 11 2.41 -2.64 -3.92
N LEU A 12 1.38 -3.05 -3.18
CA LEU A 12 0.56 -4.22 -3.47
C LEU A 12 -0.88 -3.77 -3.71
N ILE A 13 -1.44 -4.16 -4.87
CA ILE A 13 -2.85 -3.96 -5.16
C ILE A 13 -3.65 -5.08 -4.50
N VAL A 14 -4.62 -4.73 -3.66
CA VAL A 14 -5.38 -5.67 -2.83
C VAL A 14 -6.86 -5.66 -3.19
N ASP A 15 -7.49 -6.84 -3.06
CA ASP A 15 -8.93 -7.01 -3.32
C ASP A 15 -9.81 -6.51 -2.17
N ASP A 16 -9.35 -6.68 -0.92
CA ASP A 16 -10.10 -6.27 0.28
C ASP A 16 -9.13 -5.58 1.24
N MET A 17 -9.23 -4.26 1.32
CA MET A 17 -8.35 -3.44 2.14
C MET A 17 -8.42 -3.81 3.63
N ASN A 18 -9.62 -4.11 4.15
CA ASN A 18 -9.78 -4.42 5.56
C ASN A 18 -9.11 -5.75 5.90
N ARG A 19 -9.35 -6.79 5.09
CA ARG A 19 -8.73 -8.10 5.30
C ARG A 19 -7.21 -8.04 5.15
N SER A 20 -6.70 -7.25 4.21
CA SER A 20 -5.26 -7.07 4.06
C SER A 20 -4.64 -6.34 5.25
N VAL A 21 -5.25 -5.25 5.73
CA VAL A 21 -4.78 -4.54 6.94
C VAL A 21 -4.83 -5.46 8.16
N ASP A 22 -5.91 -6.21 8.36
CA ASP A 22 -6.05 -7.16 9.48
C ASP A 22 -4.96 -8.24 9.43
N PHE A 23 -4.64 -8.75 8.23
CA PHE A 23 -3.54 -9.69 8.05
C PHE A 23 -2.20 -9.09 8.45
N TYR A 24 -1.87 -7.87 7.99
CA TYR A 24 -0.59 -7.24 8.31
C TYR A 24 -0.47 -6.87 9.79
N ARG A 25 -1.57 -6.43 10.43
CA ARG A 25 -1.65 -6.27 11.89
C ARG A 25 -1.39 -7.58 12.63
N ALA A 26 -1.99 -8.68 12.17
CA ALA A 26 -1.84 -9.98 12.80
C ALA A 26 -0.39 -10.52 12.76
N ILE A 27 0.39 -10.13 11.76
CA ILE A 27 1.82 -10.50 11.66
C ILE A 27 2.77 -9.45 12.28
N GLY A 28 2.21 -8.44 12.98
CA GLY A 28 2.97 -7.53 13.83
C GLY A 28 3.29 -6.16 13.23
N LEU A 29 2.70 -5.78 12.10
CA LEU A 29 2.84 -4.41 11.61
C LEU A 29 1.89 -3.48 12.39
N ASP A 30 2.43 -2.36 12.86
CA ASP A 30 1.63 -1.30 13.48
C ASP A 30 0.99 -0.45 12.38
N ILE A 31 -0.30 -0.66 12.17
CA ILE A 31 -1.11 0.07 11.19
C ILE A 31 -2.24 0.71 11.97
N PRO A 32 -2.16 1.97 12.38
CA PRO A 32 -3.28 2.66 13.00
C PRO A 32 -4.43 2.82 11.97
N ASP A 33 -5.68 2.86 12.42
CA ASP A 33 -6.83 2.98 11.51
C ASP A 33 -6.75 4.26 10.66
N GLU A 34 -6.18 5.32 11.21
CA GLU A 34 -5.95 6.61 10.57
C GLU A 34 -4.90 6.55 9.46
N ALA A 35 -4.03 5.54 9.45
CA ALA A 35 -3.08 5.32 8.36
C ALA A 35 -3.76 4.74 7.11
N VAL A 36 -4.99 4.23 7.23
CA VAL A 36 -5.76 3.77 6.09
C VAL A 36 -6.59 4.93 5.55
N TRP A 37 -6.20 5.46 4.40
CA TRP A 37 -7.03 6.42 3.67
C TRP A 37 -8.30 5.73 3.19
N ARG A 38 -9.45 6.28 3.62
CA ARG A 38 -10.78 5.76 3.34
C ARG A 38 -11.66 6.85 2.75
N THR A 39 -12.59 6.44 1.90
CA THR A 39 -13.74 7.25 1.45
C THR A 39 -15.03 6.51 1.79
N GLU A 40 -16.18 7.05 1.39
CA GLU A 40 -17.48 6.39 1.53
C GLU A 40 -17.54 5.02 0.82
N THR A 41 -16.70 4.79 -0.18
CA THR A 41 -16.67 3.52 -0.94
C THR A 41 -15.66 2.50 -0.41
N GLY A 42 -14.92 2.84 0.66
CA GLY A 42 -14.02 1.90 1.35
C GLY A 42 -12.60 2.43 1.53
N GLY A 43 -11.70 1.52 1.89
CA GLY A 43 -10.27 1.82 2.06
C GLY A 43 -9.53 1.77 0.73
N HIS A 44 -8.70 2.77 0.48
CA HIS A 44 -8.04 2.96 -0.81
C HIS A 44 -6.53 2.88 -0.75
N HIS A 45 -5.91 3.36 0.31
CA HIS A 45 -4.46 3.40 0.45
C HIS A 45 -4.04 3.23 1.91
N ALA A 46 -2.96 2.51 2.14
CA ALA A 46 -2.27 2.47 3.44
C ALA A 46 -0.77 2.35 3.21
N VAL A 47 0.03 3.07 4.00
CA VAL A 47 1.50 2.98 3.98
C VAL A 47 1.99 2.49 5.34
N MET A 48 2.88 1.50 5.30
CA MET A 48 3.58 0.99 6.46
C MET A 48 5.07 1.28 6.31
N LYS A 49 5.62 1.94 7.34
CA LYS A 49 7.07 2.17 7.44
C LYS A 49 7.74 0.89 7.92
N MET A 50 8.67 0.40 7.13
CA MET A 50 9.49 -0.76 7.45
C MET A 50 10.84 -0.30 8.01
N PRO A 51 11.65 -1.21 8.58
CA PRO A 51 13.03 -0.90 8.96
C PRO A 51 13.81 -0.28 7.80
N ASP A 52 14.82 0.53 8.15
CA ASP A 52 15.75 1.16 7.20
C ASP A 52 15.12 2.09 6.16
N GLY A 53 13.90 2.56 6.42
CA GLY A 53 13.22 3.58 5.60
C GLY A 53 12.46 3.03 4.39
N PHE A 54 12.43 1.71 4.20
CA PHE A 54 11.62 1.09 3.15
C PHE A 54 10.12 1.22 3.46
N GLU A 55 9.31 1.40 2.43
CA GLU A 55 7.85 1.50 2.57
C GLU A 55 7.13 0.33 1.91
N LEU A 56 6.23 -0.30 2.66
CA LEU A 56 5.20 -1.16 2.08
C LEU A 56 3.93 -0.33 1.91
N ALA A 57 3.26 -0.45 0.78
CA ALA A 57 2.00 0.24 0.54
C ALA A 57 0.94 -0.75 0.03
N LEU A 58 -0.30 -0.55 0.43
CA LEU A 58 -1.47 -1.28 -0.07
C LEU A 58 -2.36 -0.31 -0.83
N ASP A 59 -2.78 -0.69 -2.03
CA ASP A 59 -3.75 0.06 -2.82
C ASP A 59 -4.96 -0.77 -3.19
N SER A 60 -6.14 -0.17 -3.15
CA SER A 60 -7.34 -0.78 -3.70
C SER A 60 -7.31 -0.83 -5.23
N LYS A 61 -7.99 -1.81 -5.84
CA LYS A 61 -8.19 -1.86 -7.31
C LYS A 61 -8.76 -0.55 -7.90
N PRO A 62 -9.80 0.08 -7.33
CA PRO A 62 -10.31 1.35 -7.85
C PRO A 62 -9.28 2.48 -7.83
N LEU A 63 -8.41 2.53 -6.81
CA LEU A 63 -7.33 3.51 -6.78
C LEU A 63 -6.30 3.22 -7.89
N ALA A 64 -5.90 1.96 -8.04
CA ALA A 64 -4.93 1.54 -9.05
C ALA A 64 -5.38 1.85 -10.48
N GLU A 65 -6.67 1.71 -10.80
CA GLU A 65 -7.23 2.09 -12.11
C GLU A 65 -7.02 3.59 -12.43
N VAL A 66 -6.98 4.46 -11.42
CA VAL A 66 -6.81 5.91 -11.60
C VAL A 66 -5.34 6.29 -11.76
N TYR A 67 -4.46 5.82 -10.87
CA TYR A 67 -3.07 6.29 -10.84
C TYR A 67 -2.09 5.38 -11.62
N ASN A 68 -2.34 4.06 -11.68
CA ASN A 68 -1.37 3.10 -12.17
C ASN A 68 -1.60 2.76 -13.64
N ALA A 69 -0.80 3.36 -14.53
CA ALA A 69 -0.89 3.13 -15.97
C ALA A 69 -0.59 1.67 -16.37
N GLY A 70 0.28 0.98 -15.63
CA GLY A 70 0.59 -0.43 -15.87
C GLY A 70 -0.59 -1.33 -15.52
N TRP A 71 -1.26 -1.07 -14.38
CA TRP A 71 -2.45 -1.80 -13.96
C TRP A 71 -3.57 -1.75 -15.01
N ARG A 72 -3.83 -0.58 -15.59
CA ARG A 72 -4.83 -0.40 -16.65
C ARG A 72 -4.58 -1.21 -17.93
N ALA A 73 -3.37 -1.71 -18.13
CA ALA A 73 -2.99 -2.49 -19.30
C ALA A 73 -3.18 -4.01 -19.09
N PHE A 74 -3.56 -4.46 -17.90
CA PHE A 74 -3.92 -5.83 -17.56
C PHE A 74 -5.45 -6.01 -17.54
#